data_AF-A0A0F7S0E1-F1
#
_entry.id   AF-A0A0F7S0E1-F1
#
_cell.length_a   1.000
_cell.length_b   1.000
_cell.length_c   1.000
_cell.angle_alpha   90.00
_cell.angle_beta   90.00
_cell.angle_gamma   90.00
#
_symmetry.space_group_name_H-M   'P 1'
#
loop_
_entity.id
_entity.type
_entity.pdbx_description
1 polymer ?
#
loop_
_entity_poly.entity_id
_entity_poly.type
_entity_poly.pdbx_seq_one_letter_code
_entity_poly.pdbx_strand_id
1 'polypeptide(L)' 'MDLICRAHQVVEDGYEFFAKRQLVTLFSAPNYCGEFDNAGAMMSVDETLLCSFQILKPAEKKQKYAYGGINMGRP' A
#
# COMPACT_ATOMS: atom_id res chain seq x y z
N MET A 1 23.78 2.12 14.00
CA MET A 1 22.61 2.04 13.10
C MET A 1 21.49 1.50 13.92
N ASP A 2 20.38 2.24 14.01
CA ASP A 2 19.31 1.97 14.99
C ASP A 2 18.05 1.37 14.34
N LEU A 3 17.88 1.59 13.03
CA LEU A 3 16.77 1.08 12.24
C LEU A 3 17.21 0.79 10.79
N ILE A 4 16.88 -0.39 10.28
CA ILE A 4 16.96 -0.73 8.86
C ILE A 4 15.59 -0.46 8.23
N CYS A 5 15.53 0.49 7.29
CA CYS A 5 14.34 0.74 6.48
C CYS A 5 14.47 0.04 5.13
N ARG A 6 13.56 -0.85 4.80
CA ARG A 6 13.51 -1.56 3.51
C ARG A 6 12.08 -1.63 2.97
N ALA A 7 11.95 -2.06 1.73
CA ALA A 7 10.66 -2.37 1.10
C ALA A 7 10.66 -3.83 0.61
N HIS A 8 10.24 -4.04 -0.63
CA HIS A 8 10.34 -5.28 -1.41
C HIS A 8 9.34 -6.40 -1.06
N GLN A 9 8.81 -6.44 0.17
CA GLN A 9 7.81 -7.43 0.58
C GLN A 9 6.47 -6.74 0.86
N VAL A 10 5.36 -7.27 0.30
CA VAL A 10 4.02 -6.81 0.63
C VAL A 10 3.69 -7.17 2.07
N VAL A 11 3.13 -6.23 2.82
CA VAL A 11 2.73 -6.40 4.23
C VAL A 11 1.35 -5.78 4.41
N GLU A 12 0.54 -6.36 5.31
CA GLU A 12 -0.90 -6.10 5.41
C GLU A 12 -1.23 -4.61 5.62
N ASP A 13 -0.58 -3.95 6.58
CA ASP A 13 -0.83 -2.54 6.90
C ASP A 13 0.03 -1.55 6.09
N GLY A 14 0.78 -2.04 5.10
CA GLY A 14 1.75 -1.23 4.35
C GLY A 14 3.03 -0.92 5.12
N TYR A 15 3.12 -1.25 6.41
CA TYR A 15 4.37 -1.28 7.16
C TYR A 15 4.40 -2.43 8.15
N GLU A 16 5.59 -2.96 8.47
CA GLU A 16 5.73 -3.99 9.50
C GLU A 16 7.12 -3.91 10.16
N PHE A 17 7.15 -4.03 11.48
CA PHE A 17 8.40 -4.05 12.25
C PHE A 17 8.85 -5.49 12.55
N PHE A 18 10.15 -5.73 12.41
CA PHE A 18 10.82 -6.98 12.71
C PHE A 18 12.01 -6.75 13.66
N ALA A 19 12.59 -7.84 14.17
CA ALA A 19 13.82 -7.82 14.97
C ALA A 19 13.75 -6.77 16.10
N LYS A 20 12.71 -6.83 16.94
CA LYS A 20 12.48 -5.86 18.04
C LYS A 20 12.46 -4.40 17.57
N ARG A 21 11.81 -4.15 16.43
CA ARG A 21 11.66 -2.84 15.79
C ARG A 21 12.97 -2.25 15.24
N GLN A 22 14.00 -3.07 15.04
CA GLN A 22 15.25 -2.65 14.42
C GLN A 22 15.22 -2.77 12.89
N LEU A 23 14.18 -3.38 12.33
CA LEU A 23 13.93 -3.43 10.89
C LEU A 23 12.47 -3.08 10.62
N VAL A 24 12.24 -2.19 9.65
CA VAL A 24 10.92 -1.88 9.14
C VAL A 24 10.85 -2.20 7.66
N THR A 25 9.81 -2.92 7.27
CA THR A 25 9.42 -3.09 5.87
C THR A 25 8.32 -2.08 5.57
N LEU A 26 8.47 -1.32 4.48
CA LEU A 26 7.48 -0.40 3.93
C LEU A 26 6.97 -0.88 2.58
N PHE A 27 5.67 -0.76 2.37
CA PHE A 27 5.01 -1.06 1.12
C PHE A 27 3.98 0.03 0.82
N SER A 28 4.12 0.73 -0.29
CA SER A 28 3.35 1.94 -0.58
C SER A 28 2.21 1.76 -1.58
N ALA A 29 2.10 0.59 -2.21
CA ALA A 29 1.03 0.30 -3.17
C ALA A 29 -0.14 -0.41 -2.47
N PRO A 30 -1.25 0.30 -2.15
CA PRO A 30 -2.43 -0.34 -1.61
C PRO A 30 -3.07 -1.24 -2.67
N ASN A 31 -3.69 -2.32 -2.22
CA ASN A 31 -4.29 -3.32 -3.08
C ASN A 31 -3.33 -3.85 -4.15
N TYR A 32 -2.15 -4.33 -3.74
CA TYR A 32 -1.09 -4.70 -4.66
C TYR A 32 -1.59 -5.72 -5.69
N CYS A 33 -1.31 -5.48 -6.98
CA CYS A 33 -1.79 -6.26 -8.12
C CYS A 33 -3.32 -6.46 -8.20
N GLY A 34 -4.13 -5.84 -7.33
CA GLY A 34 -5.56 -6.12 -7.23
C GLY A 34 -5.91 -7.44 -6.53
N GLU A 35 -4.91 -8.14 -5.98
CA GLU A 35 -5.03 -9.48 -5.38
C GLU A 35 -4.89 -9.47 -3.86
N PHE A 36 -4.11 -8.51 -3.34
CA PHE A 36 -3.86 -8.36 -1.91
C PHE A 36 -4.76 -7.26 -1.35
N ASP A 37 -5.40 -7.43 -0.20
CA ASP A 37 -6.18 -6.36 0.45
C ASP A 37 -5.31 -5.44 1.32
N ASN A 38 -4.01 -5.33 1.00
CA ASN A 38 -3.05 -4.60 1.81
C ASN A 38 -3.24 -3.09 1.70
N ALA A 39 -2.98 -2.37 2.79
CA ALA A 39 -2.77 -0.93 2.75
C ALA A 39 -1.40 -0.58 2.18
N GLY A 40 -1.26 0.67 1.72
CA GLY A 40 0.02 1.32 1.50
C GLY A 40 0.43 2.12 2.73
N ALA A 41 1.72 2.30 2.98
CA ALA A 41 2.22 3.21 4.00
C ALA A 41 3.35 4.11 3.49
N MET A 42 3.46 5.27 4.11
CA MET A 42 4.60 6.19 3.99
C MET A 42 5.16 6.46 5.38
N MET A 43 6.49 6.44 5.53
CA MET A 43 7.16 6.79 6.78
C MET A 43 7.73 8.20 6.69
N SER A 44 7.40 9.04 7.67
CA SER A 44 8.02 10.35 7.88
C SER A 44 8.96 10.27 9.07
N VAL A 45 10.17 10.82 8.90
CA VAL A 45 11.20 10.89 9.93
C VAL A 45 11.48 12.37 10.18
N ASP A 46 11.32 12.82 11.43
CA ASP A 46 11.57 14.21 11.80
C ASP A 46 13.01 14.45 12.30
N GLU A 47 13.32 15.70 12.68
CA GLU A 47 14.64 16.11 13.17
C GLU A 47 15.05 15.40 14.46
N THR A 48 14.10 14.87 15.23
CA THR A 48 14.34 14.07 16.45
C THR A 48 14.47 12.57 16.17
N LEU A 49 14.47 12.18 14.89
CA LEU A 49 14.45 10.80 14.40
C LEU A 49 13.18 10.03 14.77
N LEU A 50 12.10 10.73 15.12
CA LEU A 50 10.81 10.09 15.37
C LEU A 50 10.23 9.63 14.03
N CYS A 51 9.97 8.32 13.95
CA CYS A 51 9.35 7.69 12.78
C CYS A 51 7.83 7.64 12.97
N SER A 52 7.09 8.29 12.07
CA SER A 52 5.62 8.26 12.01
C SER A 52 5.15 7.67 10.69
N PHE A 53 3.96 7.07 10.67
CA PHE A 53 3.43 6.35 9.50
C PHE A 53 2.09 6.93 9.07
N GLN A 54 1.95 7.14 7.77
CA GLN A 54 0.69 7.52 7.13
C GLN A 54 0.19 6.34 6.33
N ILE A 55 -1.00 5.85 6.66
CA ILE A 55 -1.59 4.64 6.06
C ILE A 55 -2.60 5.03 5.00
N LEU A 56 -2.43 4.50 3.80
CA LEU A 56 -3.33 4.64 2.67
C LEU A 56 -4.07 3.32 2.46
N LYS A 57 -5.34 3.26 2.88
CA LYS A 57 -6.18 2.09 2.62
C LYS A 57 -6.48 1.94 1.12
N PRO A 58 -6.73 0.71 0.63
CA PRO A 58 -7.30 0.50 -0.69
C PRO A 58 -8.48 1.43 -0.94
N ALA A 59 -8.47 2.11 -2.09
CA ALA A 59 -9.63 2.87 -2.51
C ALA A 59 -10.80 1.91 -2.76
N GLU A 60 -11.99 2.25 -2.28
CA GLU A 60 -13.21 1.55 -2.68
C GLU A 60 -13.28 1.52 -4.20
N LYS A 61 -13.59 0.36 -4.79
CA LYS A 61 -13.84 0.24 -6.22
C LYS A 61 -15.08 1.07 -6.55
N LYS A 62 -14.94 2.38 -6.78
CA LYS A 62 -15.91 3.11 -7.62
C LYS A 62 -15.90 2.35 -8.93
N GLN A 63 -17.03 1.72 -9.28
CA GLN A 63 -17.22 1.06 -10.57
C GLN A 63 -16.69 2.00 -11.65
N LYS A 64 -15.47 1.74 -12.15
CA LYS A 64 -14.91 2.47 -13.26
C LYS A 64 -15.71 1.99 -14.46
N TYR A 65 -16.63 2.85 -14.91
CA TYR A 65 -17.37 2.84 -16.18
C TYR A 65 -17.30 1.53 -16.96
N ALA A 66 -18.46 0.86 -17.10
CA ALA A 66 -18.67 -0.24 -18.02
C ALA A 66 -18.26 0.18 -19.45
N TYR A 67 -17.00 -0.06 -19.80
CA TYR A 67 -16.54 -0.02 -21.18
C TYR A 67 -16.91 -1.36 -21.80
N GLY A 68 -18.18 -1.50 -22.21
CA GLY A 68 -18.68 -2.74 -22.79
C GLY A 68 -20.18 -2.71 -23.01
N GLY A 69 -20.61 -2.15 -24.14
CA GLY A 69 -22.00 -2.31 -24.58
C GLY A 69 -22.52 -1.27 -25.58
N ILE A 70 -21.77 -0.95 -26.65
CA ILE A 70 -22.37 -0.29 -27.82
C ILE A 70 -22.31 -1.26 -29.00
N ASN A 71 -23.51 -1.65 -29.46
CA ASN A 71 -23.88 -2.23 -30.76
C ASN A 71 -23.38 -3.63 -31.10
N MET A 72 -24.08 -4.66 -30.61
CA MET A 72 -24.43 -5.78 -31.49
C MET A 72 -25.64 -5.36 -32.32
N GLY A 73 -25.45 -5.34 -33.63
CA GLY A 73 -26.45 -4.88 -34.59
C GLY A 73 -27.74 -5.69 -34.55
N ARG A 74 -28.84 -4.98 -34.78
CA ARG A 74 -30.03 -5.53 -35.46
C ARG A 74 -29.56 -6.12 -36.80
N PRO A 75 -29.97 -7.36 -37.11
CA PRO A 75 -31.30 -7.63 -37.65
C PRO A 75 -32.21 -8.43 -36.72
#